data_AF-A0A1B0CIA3-F1
#
_entry.id   AF-A0A1B0CIA3-F1
#
_cell.length_a   1.000
_cell.length_b   1.000
_cell.length_c   1.000
_cell.angle_alpha   90.00
_cell.angle_beta   90.00
_cell.angle_gamma   90.00
#
_symmetry.space_group_name_H-M   'P 1'
#
loop_
_entity.id
_entity.type
_entity.pdbx_description
1 polymer ?
#
loop_
_entity_poly.entity_id
_entity_poly.type
_entity_poly.pdbx_seq_one_letter_code
_entity_poly.pdbx_strand_id
1 'polypeptide(L)'
;MAGSTCGFEIILTPDKGKCLRATRKFRKGEAIIEESPLISCQFPWNAFYGYRACSQLPLETAEECARRLADDPTITLPYPEHCSILKSLTAQVKCLECGVAYCSESCRTEAFQKYHKTLCKLKTPLQGLLEMWRNMHYPPETCSIMLIAKIFATVRQAGNPTEILSILREFQSEDVCNRIYHKILGEQFVEQLATLHEYMKSIFIEPIYAELLSPDNFKALFILVGRNGQGIGTSSFAAWQKNLEKVDIDDRASLENDIATLYDKFEEFSGSFLDVEGSGLYVVQSKLNHSCLPNAEIKFPHSNHTLMIAAVKDIEPGEEICISYLSECLLNRSRHTRHKFLKENYLFVCQCELCTSQIADPDVTSSEDEDEEAMEADEQETSKASNAMETLDIN
;
A
#
# COMPACT_ATOMS: atom_id res chain seq x y z
N MET A 1 -14.08 -14.67 6.60
CA MET A 1 -13.39 -14.98 7.87
C MET A 1 -13.31 -13.72 8.71
N ALA A 2 -14.31 -13.46 9.56
CA ALA A 2 -14.26 -12.39 10.53
C ALA A 2 -13.65 -12.96 11.81
N GLY A 3 -12.36 -12.69 12.04
CA GLY A 3 -11.80 -12.84 13.38
C GLY A 3 -12.65 -12.04 14.34
N SER A 4 -13.00 -12.63 15.48
CA SER A 4 -13.76 -11.99 16.55
C SER A 4 -13.30 -10.54 16.74
N THR A 5 -14.13 -9.55 16.38
CA THR A 5 -13.81 -8.12 16.47
C THR A 5 -13.76 -7.73 17.95
N CYS A 6 -12.63 -8.06 18.59
CA CYS A 6 -12.45 -7.90 20.01
C CYS A 6 -12.21 -6.42 20.34
N GLY A 7 -13.30 -5.67 20.51
CA GLY A 7 -13.24 -4.31 21.03
C GLY A 7 -13.62 -3.20 20.06
N PHE A 8 -14.10 -3.52 18.86
CA PHE A 8 -14.69 -2.52 17.96
C PHE A 8 -15.87 -3.10 17.17
N GLU A 9 -16.67 -2.22 16.60
CA GLU A 9 -17.76 -2.54 15.68
C GLU A 9 -17.71 -1.62 14.46
N ILE A 10 -18.24 -2.09 13.32
CA ILE A 10 -18.39 -1.28 12.12
C ILE A 10 -19.82 -0.75 12.08
N ILE A 11 -19.97 0.57 12.07
CA ILE A 11 -21.28 1.24 12.00
C ILE A 11 -21.38 2.07 10.72
N LEU A 12 -22.61 2.43 10.32
CA LEU A 12 -22.88 3.34 9.23
C LEU A 12 -23.34 4.68 9.79
N THR A 13 -22.66 5.77 9.44
CA THR A 13 -23.09 7.13 9.75
C THR A 13 -23.59 7.83 8.49
N PRO A 14 -24.61 8.71 8.60
CA PRO A 14 -25.13 9.43 7.44
C PRO A 14 -24.12 10.35 6.75
N ASP A 15 -23.14 10.86 7.49
CA ASP A 15 -22.17 11.88 7.07
C ASP A 15 -20.83 11.31 6.59
N LYS A 16 -20.38 10.16 7.13
CA LYS A 16 -19.07 9.57 6.85
C LYS A 16 -19.14 8.18 6.22
N GLY A 17 -20.33 7.59 6.10
CA GLY A 17 -20.47 6.21 5.63
C GLY A 17 -20.02 5.21 6.69
N LYS A 18 -19.29 4.16 6.30
CA LYS A 18 -18.85 3.13 7.24
C LYS A 18 -17.73 3.68 8.14
N CYS A 19 -17.81 3.46 9.45
CA CYS A 19 -16.74 3.81 10.39
C CYS A 19 -16.52 2.72 11.44
N LEU A 20 -15.33 2.71 12.04
CA LEU A 20 -15.01 1.87 13.20
C LEU A 20 -15.30 2.62 14.49
N ARG A 21 -16.04 1.99 15.39
CA ARG A 21 -16.30 2.51 16.74
C ARG A 21 -15.75 1.56 17.79
N ALA A 22 -15.02 2.08 18.76
CA ALA A 22 -14.52 1.29 19.89
C ALA A 22 -15.69 0.79 20.76
N THR A 23 -15.71 -0.50 21.11
CA THR A 23 -16.66 -1.11 22.07
C THR A 23 -16.05 -1.35 23.44
N ARG A 24 -14.74 -1.10 23.57
CA ARG A 24 -13.97 -1.14 24.82
C ARG A 24 -12.90 -0.05 24.79
N LYS A 25 -12.28 0.18 25.94
CA LYS A 25 -11.10 1.05 26.02
C LYS A 25 -9.89 0.38 25.33
N PHE A 26 -9.17 1.14 24.51
CA PHE A 26 -7.82 0.82 24.04
C PHE A 26 -6.83 1.78 24.69
N ARG A 27 -5.68 1.28 25.13
CA ARG A 27 -4.59 2.13 25.66
C ARG A 27 -3.67 2.58 24.55
N LYS A 28 -2.99 3.72 24.73
CA LYS A 28 -1.89 4.12 23.84
C LYS A 28 -0.90 2.96 23.61
N GLY A 29 -0.58 2.69 22.34
CA GLY A 29 0.31 1.61 21.88
C GLY A 29 -0.36 0.25 21.73
N GLU A 30 -1.63 0.09 22.15
CA GLU A 30 -2.34 -1.17 22.04
C GLU A 30 -2.72 -1.49 20.58
N ALA A 31 -2.49 -2.74 20.16
CA ALA A 31 -2.95 -3.23 18.87
C ALA A 31 -4.48 -3.40 18.89
N ILE A 32 -5.16 -2.72 17.97
CA ILE A 32 -6.61 -2.79 17.78
C ILE A 32 -6.95 -4.04 16.95
N ILE A 33 -6.24 -4.24 15.84
CA ILE A 33 -6.39 -5.41 14.96
C ILE A 33 -5.13 -5.62 14.12
N GLU A 34 -4.81 -6.88 13.84
CA GLU A 34 -3.92 -7.28 12.75
C GLU A 34 -4.75 -7.84 11.59
N GLU A 35 -4.48 -7.37 10.38
CA GLU A 35 -5.22 -7.73 9.17
C GLU A 35 -4.26 -8.12 8.04
N SER A 36 -4.46 -9.31 7.48
CA SER A 36 -3.85 -9.67 6.20
C SER A 36 -4.74 -9.18 5.05
N PRO A 37 -4.16 -8.72 3.92
CA PRO A 37 -4.92 -8.17 2.82
C PRO A 37 -5.77 -9.26 2.19
N LEU A 38 -6.95 -8.86 1.72
CA LEU A 38 -7.78 -9.67 0.84
C LEU A 38 -6.96 -10.07 -0.39
N ILE A 39 -6.33 -9.08 -1.02
CA ILE A 39 -5.48 -9.21 -2.20
C ILE A 39 -4.36 -8.17 -2.08
N SER A 40 -3.12 -8.56 -2.37
CA SER A 40 -1.99 -7.64 -2.49
C SER A 40 -1.13 -7.96 -3.71
N CYS A 41 -0.49 -6.96 -4.29
CA CYS A 41 0.40 -7.13 -5.43
C CYS A 41 1.56 -6.15 -5.36
N GLN A 42 2.73 -6.58 -5.81
CA GLN A 42 3.89 -5.73 -5.98
C GLN A 42 3.67 -4.80 -7.16
N PHE A 43 4.29 -3.62 -7.14
CA PHE A 43 4.29 -2.78 -8.32
C PHE A 43 5.13 -3.43 -9.42
N PRO A 44 4.71 -3.34 -10.70
CA PRO A 44 5.42 -3.89 -11.84
C PRO A 44 6.87 -3.45 -11.96
N TRP A 45 7.19 -2.21 -11.56
CA TRP A 45 8.56 -1.67 -11.61
C TRP A 45 9.53 -2.47 -10.74
N ASN A 46 9.08 -3.06 -9.62
CA ASN A 46 9.92 -3.93 -8.79
C ASN A 46 10.57 -5.06 -9.62
N ALA A 47 9.81 -5.69 -10.52
CA ALA A 47 10.33 -6.75 -11.37
C ALA A 47 11.37 -6.23 -12.38
N PHE A 48 11.23 -4.99 -12.85
CA PHE A 48 12.19 -4.35 -13.75
C PHE A 48 13.52 -4.06 -13.05
N TYR A 49 13.47 -3.57 -11.80
CA TYR A 49 14.64 -3.37 -10.95
C TYR A 49 15.22 -4.67 -10.36
N GLY A 50 14.71 -5.83 -10.78
CA GLY A 50 15.21 -7.14 -10.32
C GLY A 50 14.84 -7.50 -8.89
N TYR A 51 13.94 -6.74 -8.25
CA TYR A 51 13.49 -7.02 -6.90
C TYR A 51 12.71 -8.34 -6.83
N ARG A 52 13.07 -9.18 -5.86
CA ARG A 52 12.47 -10.50 -5.65
C ARG A 52 11.63 -10.48 -4.37
N ALA A 53 10.34 -10.78 -4.50
CA ALA A 53 9.44 -10.91 -3.35
C ALA A 53 8.50 -12.11 -3.44
N CYS A 54 8.12 -12.60 -2.26
CA CYS A 54 6.98 -13.50 -2.06
C CYS A 54 5.81 -12.67 -1.53
N SER A 55 4.83 -12.38 -2.39
CA SER A 55 3.83 -11.34 -2.13
C SER A 55 4.53 -9.99 -1.89
N GLN A 56 4.68 -9.54 -0.64
CA GLN A 56 5.40 -8.31 -0.28
C GLN A 56 6.63 -8.56 0.60
N LEU A 57 6.98 -9.83 0.84
CA LEU A 57 8.13 -10.19 1.66
C LEU A 57 9.38 -10.26 0.78
N PRO A 58 10.47 -9.53 1.12
CA PRO A 58 11.74 -9.65 0.40
C PRO A 58 12.28 -11.07 0.36
N LEU A 59 12.81 -11.46 -0.79
CA LEU A 59 13.51 -12.74 -0.99
C LEU A 59 15.03 -12.55 -1.15
N GLU A 60 15.52 -11.37 -0.87
CA GLU A 60 16.93 -11.00 -0.91
C GLU A 60 17.42 -10.54 0.47
N THR A 61 18.72 -10.68 0.73
CA THR A 61 19.34 -10.16 1.95
C THR A 61 19.43 -8.64 1.93
N ALA A 62 19.72 -8.02 3.07
CA ALA A 62 19.98 -6.59 3.14
C ALA A 62 21.16 -6.18 2.25
N GLU A 63 22.20 -7.02 2.18
CA GLU A 63 23.37 -6.78 1.35
C GLU A 63 23.06 -6.93 -0.15
N GLU A 64 22.31 -7.97 -0.54
CA GLU A 64 21.83 -8.11 -1.92
C GLU A 64 20.96 -6.91 -2.33
N CYS A 65 20.11 -6.43 -1.43
CA CYS A 65 19.29 -5.23 -1.64
C CYS A 65 20.15 -3.98 -1.82
N ALA A 66 21.15 -3.75 -0.96
CA ALA A 66 22.06 -2.61 -1.08
C ALA A 66 22.88 -2.64 -2.38
N ARG A 67 23.42 -3.81 -2.75
CA ARG A 67 24.14 -3.98 -4.03
C ARG A 67 23.26 -3.67 -5.23
N ARG A 68 22.00 -4.10 -5.19
CA ARG A 68 21.02 -3.87 -6.26
C ARG A 68 20.63 -2.40 -6.37
N LEU A 69 20.35 -1.74 -5.25
CA LEU A 69 19.91 -0.34 -5.22
C LEU A 69 21.03 0.65 -5.56
N ALA A 70 22.29 0.29 -5.31
CA ALA A 70 23.47 1.12 -5.65
C ALA A 70 24.19 0.69 -6.93
N ASP A 71 23.75 -0.39 -7.59
CA ASP A 71 24.46 -1.06 -8.71
C ASP A 71 25.96 -1.32 -8.43
N ASP A 72 26.26 -1.68 -7.19
CA ASP A 72 27.64 -1.85 -6.71
C ASP A 72 27.79 -3.22 -6.06
N PRO A 73 28.34 -4.23 -6.79
CA PRO A 73 28.50 -5.58 -6.26
C PRO A 73 29.55 -5.67 -5.15
N THR A 74 30.35 -4.62 -4.93
CA THR A 74 31.43 -4.61 -3.93
C THR A 74 30.94 -4.26 -2.53
N ILE A 75 29.73 -3.72 -2.39
CA ILE A 75 29.11 -3.41 -1.10
C ILE A 75 29.08 -4.67 -0.23
N THR A 76 29.52 -4.51 1.01
CA THR A 76 29.46 -5.53 2.05
C THR A 76 28.86 -4.89 3.29
N LEU A 77 27.79 -5.45 3.83
CA LEU A 77 27.14 -4.89 5.01
C LEU A 77 27.68 -5.54 6.28
N PRO A 78 27.94 -4.76 7.35
CA PRO A 78 28.29 -5.34 8.64
C PRO A 78 27.06 -6.03 9.27
N TYR A 79 27.31 -6.89 10.25
CA TYR A 79 26.25 -7.54 11.04
C TYR A 79 25.20 -8.30 10.19
N PRO A 80 25.61 -9.16 9.23
CA PRO A 80 24.66 -9.85 8.35
C PRO A 80 23.63 -10.67 9.12
N GLU A 81 23.99 -11.22 10.30
CA GLU A 81 23.13 -11.99 11.19
C GLU A 81 21.85 -11.28 11.64
N HIS A 82 21.81 -9.94 11.53
CA HIS A 82 20.64 -9.11 11.82
C HIS A 82 19.68 -8.93 10.63
N CYS A 83 19.99 -9.52 9.46
CA CYS A 83 19.08 -9.53 8.32
C CYS A 83 17.94 -10.56 8.51
N SER A 84 16.70 -10.08 8.53
CA SER A 84 15.49 -10.87 8.79
C SER A 84 15.28 -12.05 7.83
N ILE A 85 15.79 -11.96 6.60
CA ILE A 85 15.57 -12.97 5.56
C ILE A 85 16.50 -14.18 5.69
N LEU A 86 17.64 -14.06 6.38
CA LEU A 86 18.66 -15.13 6.44
C LEU A 86 18.10 -16.49 6.85
N LYS A 87 17.21 -16.52 7.85
CA LYS A 87 16.59 -17.76 8.35
C LYS A 87 15.66 -18.43 7.34
N SER A 88 15.17 -17.67 6.36
CA SER A 88 14.21 -18.12 5.35
C SER A 88 14.82 -18.38 3.97
N LEU A 89 16.09 -18.01 3.74
CA LEU A 89 16.77 -18.18 2.45
C LEU A 89 16.74 -19.63 1.93
N THR A 90 16.96 -20.60 2.82
CA THR A 90 16.97 -22.03 2.48
C THR A 90 15.58 -22.62 2.26
N ALA A 91 14.53 -21.94 2.74
CA ALA A 91 13.14 -22.37 2.60
C ALA A 91 12.49 -21.86 1.30
N GLN A 92 13.17 -20.99 0.55
CA GLN A 92 12.63 -20.42 -0.67
C GLN A 92 12.37 -21.51 -1.72
N VAL A 93 11.21 -21.45 -2.35
CA VAL A 93 10.79 -22.39 -3.40
C VAL A 93 10.33 -21.63 -4.63
N LYS A 94 10.27 -22.31 -5.77
CA LYS A 94 9.75 -21.75 -7.02
C LYS A 94 8.56 -22.56 -7.53
N CYS A 95 7.65 -21.90 -8.24
CA CYS A 95 6.68 -22.58 -9.08
C CYS A 95 7.41 -23.26 -10.24
N LEU A 96 7.15 -24.56 -10.45
CA LEU A 96 7.84 -25.35 -11.48
C LEU A 96 7.42 -24.97 -12.91
N GLU A 97 6.24 -24.36 -13.07
CA GLU A 97 5.72 -23.97 -14.39
C GLU A 97 6.23 -22.58 -14.81
N CYS A 98 6.01 -21.56 -13.97
CA CYS A 98 6.30 -20.18 -14.34
C CYS A 98 7.59 -19.60 -13.73
N GLY A 99 8.17 -20.27 -12.73
CA GLY A 99 9.41 -19.84 -12.05
C GLY A 99 9.24 -18.81 -10.94
N VAL A 100 8.01 -18.35 -10.66
CA VAL A 100 7.74 -17.39 -9.56
C VAL A 100 8.24 -17.94 -8.23
N ALA A 101 8.96 -17.11 -7.47
CA ALA A 101 9.58 -17.48 -6.20
C ALA A 101 8.66 -17.17 -5.00
N TYR A 102 8.79 -17.99 -3.96
CA TYR A 102 8.05 -17.88 -2.71
C TYR A 102 9.01 -18.11 -1.54
N CYS A 103 8.73 -17.49 -0.39
CA CYS A 103 9.58 -17.63 0.80
C CYS A 103 9.48 -19.02 1.45
N SER A 104 8.40 -19.77 1.16
CA SER A 104 8.17 -21.11 1.69
C SER A 104 7.21 -21.91 0.81
N GLU A 105 7.22 -23.24 0.98
CA GLU A 105 6.24 -24.14 0.36
C GLU A 105 4.79 -23.85 0.79
N SER A 106 4.61 -23.38 2.02
CA SER A 106 3.30 -22.93 2.52
C SER A 106 2.77 -21.76 1.69
N CYS A 107 3.59 -20.71 1.51
CA CYS A 107 3.20 -19.55 0.70
C CYS A 107 2.96 -19.91 -0.77
N ARG A 108 3.76 -20.81 -1.35
CA ARG A 108 3.54 -21.31 -2.71
C ARG A 108 2.18 -22.01 -2.83
N THR A 109 1.86 -22.89 -1.88
CA THR A 109 0.60 -23.64 -1.85
C THR A 109 -0.60 -22.70 -1.67
N GLU A 110 -0.52 -21.76 -0.73
CA GLU A 110 -1.55 -20.78 -0.49
C GLU A 110 -1.80 -19.89 -1.72
N ALA A 111 -0.73 -19.38 -2.34
CA ALA A 111 -0.84 -18.61 -3.57
C ALA A 111 -1.48 -19.44 -4.70
N PHE A 112 -1.06 -20.70 -4.87
CA PHE A 112 -1.62 -21.61 -5.86
C PHE A 112 -3.12 -21.83 -5.68
N GLN A 113 -3.58 -21.96 -4.44
CA GLN A 113 -4.99 -22.11 -4.10
C GLN A 113 -5.80 -20.81 -4.27
N LYS A 114 -5.20 -19.65 -3.97
CA LYS A 114 -5.91 -18.35 -3.99
C LYS A 114 -5.98 -17.68 -5.36
N TYR A 115 -4.88 -17.60 -6.12
CA TYR A 115 -4.86 -16.84 -7.38
C TYR A 115 -3.84 -17.34 -8.42
N HIS A 116 -2.79 -18.03 -7.98
CA HIS A 116 -1.64 -18.27 -8.83
C HIS A 116 -1.90 -19.33 -9.89
N LYS A 117 -2.76 -20.32 -9.66
CA LYS A 117 -3.11 -21.33 -10.68
C LYS A 117 -3.71 -20.70 -11.94
N THR A 118 -4.49 -19.63 -11.80
CA THR A 118 -5.06 -18.85 -12.90
C THR A 118 -3.97 -17.99 -13.56
N LEU A 119 -3.23 -17.19 -12.78
CA LEU A 119 -2.21 -16.30 -13.33
C LEU A 119 -1.02 -17.04 -13.95
N CYS A 120 -0.63 -18.20 -13.43
CA CYS A 120 0.48 -19.02 -13.91
C CYS A 120 0.30 -19.39 -15.39
N LYS A 121 -0.94 -19.73 -15.79
CA LYS A 121 -1.31 -20.06 -17.17
C LYS A 121 -1.34 -18.85 -18.10
N LEU A 122 -1.41 -17.65 -17.53
CA LEU A 122 -1.53 -16.38 -18.25
C LEU A 122 -0.21 -15.60 -18.26
N LYS A 123 0.93 -16.24 -17.95
CA LYS A 123 2.24 -15.57 -17.85
C LYS A 123 2.56 -14.68 -19.05
N THR A 124 2.46 -15.22 -20.26
CA THR A 124 2.77 -14.48 -21.51
C THR A 124 1.82 -13.30 -21.75
N PRO A 125 0.48 -13.46 -21.74
CA PRO A 125 -0.40 -12.31 -21.91
C PRO A 125 -0.29 -11.27 -20.78
N LEU A 126 -0.02 -11.69 -19.53
CA LEU A 126 0.21 -10.75 -18.43
C LEU A 126 1.49 -9.93 -18.61
N GLN A 127 2.52 -10.49 -19.25
CA GLN A 127 3.72 -9.72 -19.59
C GLN A 127 3.39 -8.60 -20.58
N GLY A 128 2.58 -8.88 -21.61
CA GLY A 128 2.13 -7.84 -22.54
C GLY A 128 1.24 -6.78 -21.88
N LEU A 129 0.40 -7.18 -20.91
CA LEU A 129 -0.38 -6.24 -20.08
C LEU A 129 0.54 -5.30 -19.29
N LEU A 130 1.61 -5.84 -18.71
CA LEU A 130 2.60 -5.07 -17.94
C LEU A 130 3.40 -4.11 -18.83
N GLU A 131 3.81 -4.54 -20.02
CA GLU A 131 4.48 -3.69 -21.00
C GLU A 131 3.58 -2.53 -21.44
N MET A 132 2.31 -2.82 -21.73
CA MET A 132 1.32 -1.82 -22.06
C MET A 132 1.08 -0.83 -20.91
N TRP A 133 0.96 -1.34 -19.67
CA TRP A 133 0.79 -0.52 -18.48
C TRP A 133 1.95 0.47 -18.27
N ARG A 134 3.20 -0.01 -18.33
CA ARG A 134 4.40 0.85 -18.15
C ARG A 134 4.51 1.94 -19.21
N ASN A 135 4.05 1.69 -20.43
CA ASN A 135 4.05 2.71 -21.49
C ASN A 135 2.99 3.80 -21.27
N MET A 136 1.94 3.50 -20.51
CA MET A 136 0.86 4.44 -20.18
C MET A 136 1.12 5.15 -18.84
N HIS A 137 1.75 4.47 -17.90
CA HIS A 137 1.98 4.91 -16.52
C HIS A 137 3.47 4.81 -16.19
N TYR A 138 4.15 5.95 -16.26
CA TYR A 138 5.50 6.09 -15.71
C TYR A 138 5.42 6.27 -14.18
N PRO A 139 6.43 5.87 -13.40
CA PRO A 139 6.43 6.09 -11.95
C PRO A 139 6.25 7.57 -11.59
N PRO A 140 5.63 7.86 -10.43
CA PRO A 140 5.21 6.89 -9.41
C PRO A 140 3.89 6.17 -9.71
N GLU A 141 3.78 4.89 -9.34
CA GLU A 141 2.54 4.12 -9.51
C GLU A 141 1.60 4.26 -8.31
N THR A 142 0.43 4.86 -8.51
CA THR A 142 -0.63 4.93 -7.49
C THR A 142 -1.65 3.80 -7.53
N CYS A 143 -1.67 3.06 -8.64
CA CYS A 143 -2.59 1.97 -8.89
C CYS A 143 -1.86 0.89 -9.70
N SER A 144 -2.07 -0.39 -9.38
CA SER A 144 -1.43 -1.48 -10.11
C SER A 144 -2.45 -2.29 -10.90
N ILE A 145 -2.27 -2.34 -12.23
CA ILE A 145 -3.05 -3.22 -13.11
C ILE A 145 -2.96 -4.70 -12.68
N MET A 146 -1.85 -5.09 -12.04
CA MET A 146 -1.65 -6.44 -11.56
C MET A 146 -2.49 -6.75 -10.33
N LEU A 147 -2.84 -5.74 -9.52
CA LEU A 147 -3.80 -5.93 -8.44
C LEU A 147 -5.19 -6.28 -9.01
N ILE A 148 -5.59 -5.64 -10.12
CA ILE A 148 -6.82 -5.96 -10.84
C ILE A 148 -6.75 -7.38 -11.46
N ALA A 149 -5.66 -7.73 -12.14
CA ALA A 149 -5.48 -9.09 -12.65
C ALA A 149 -5.55 -10.15 -11.53
N LYS A 150 -5.01 -9.82 -10.35
CA LYS A 150 -5.07 -10.68 -9.16
C LYS A 150 -6.47 -10.76 -8.55
N ILE A 151 -7.27 -9.69 -8.59
CA ILE A 151 -8.72 -9.73 -8.29
C ILE A 151 -9.42 -10.76 -9.15
N PHE A 152 -9.21 -10.71 -10.47
CA PHE A 152 -9.83 -11.65 -11.41
C PHE A 152 -9.43 -13.09 -11.10
N ALA A 153 -8.13 -13.33 -10.91
CA ALA A 153 -7.65 -14.66 -10.55
C ALA A 153 -8.20 -15.17 -9.22
N THR A 154 -8.36 -14.29 -8.23
CA THR A 154 -8.92 -14.63 -6.91
C THR A 154 -10.40 -14.99 -7.03
N VAL A 155 -11.20 -14.19 -7.73
CA VAL A 155 -12.63 -14.46 -8.00
C VAL A 155 -12.79 -15.81 -8.70
N ARG A 156 -11.93 -16.12 -9.67
CA ARG A 156 -11.97 -17.36 -10.45
C ARG A 156 -11.68 -18.62 -9.64
N GLN A 157 -10.77 -18.51 -8.67
CA GLN A 157 -10.32 -19.64 -7.86
C GLN A 157 -11.07 -19.79 -6.54
N ALA A 158 -11.81 -18.75 -6.13
CA ALA A 158 -12.63 -18.82 -4.93
C ALA A 158 -13.64 -19.96 -5.02
N GLY A 159 -13.83 -20.69 -3.92
CA GLY A 159 -14.91 -21.67 -3.80
C GLY A 159 -16.29 -21.03 -3.93
N ASN A 160 -16.40 -19.73 -3.60
CA ASN A 160 -17.59 -18.91 -3.76
C ASN A 160 -17.22 -17.54 -4.36
N PRO A 161 -17.27 -17.40 -5.70
CA PRO A 161 -16.96 -16.13 -6.38
C PRO A 161 -17.85 -14.97 -5.93
N THR A 162 -19.13 -15.25 -5.64
CA THR A 162 -20.11 -14.23 -5.20
C THR A 162 -19.73 -13.62 -3.85
N GLU A 163 -19.12 -14.39 -2.95
CA GLU A 163 -18.63 -13.88 -1.67
C GLU A 163 -17.50 -12.87 -1.88
N ILE A 164 -16.52 -13.18 -2.75
CA ILE A 164 -15.42 -12.25 -3.06
C ILE A 164 -15.95 -10.97 -3.72
N LEU A 165 -16.88 -11.11 -4.68
CA LEU A 165 -17.52 -9.96 -5.32
C LEU A 165 -18.31 -9.11 -4.31
N SER A 166 -19.00 -9.73 -3.36
CA SER A 166 -19.69 -9.02 -2.28
C SER A 166 -18.72 -8.22 -1.42
N ILE A 167 -17.58 -8.81 -1.04
CA ILE A 167 -16.54 -8.11 -0.27
C ILE A 167 -15.95 -6.94 -1.07
N LEU A 168 -15.68 -7.12 -2.37
CA LEU A 168 -15.17 -6.04 -3.23
C LEU A 168 -16.13 -4.86 -3.33
N ARG A 169 -17.45 -5.11 -3.39
CA ARG A 169 -18.47 -4.05 -3.36
C ARG A 169 -18.43 -3.24 -2.05
N GLU A 170 -17.94 -3.82 -0.95
CA GLU A 170 -17.83 -3.08 0.31
C GLU A 170 -16.78 -1.96 0.28
N PHE A 171 -15.83 -2.00 -0.66
CA PHE A 171 -14.84 -0.94 -0.88
C PHE A 171 -15.37 0.22 -1.75
N GLN A 172 -16.53 0.03 -2.39
CA GLN A 172 -17.08 1.01 -3.33
C GLN A 172 -18.11 1.90 -2.65
N SER A 173 -18.10 3.18 -3.04
CA SER A 173 -19.18 4.14 -2.79
C SER A 173 -19.62 4.69 -4.14
N GLU A 174 -20.88 4.42 -4.53
CA GLU A 174 -21.41 4.77 -5.87
C GLU A 174 -21.32 6.27 -6.17
N ASP A 175 -21.57 7.13 -5.17
CA ASP A 175 -21.53 8.60 -5.33
C ASP A 175 -20.10 9.10 -5.65
N VAL A 176 -19.08 8.42 -5.11
CA VAL A 176 -17.68 8.81 -5.32
C VAL A 176 -17.17 8.36 -6.68
N CYS A 177 -17.55 7.16 -7.14
CA CYS A 177 -17.10 6.64 -8.43
C CYS A 177 -17.44 7.59 -9.60
N ASN A 178 -18.60 8.24 -9.55
CA ASN A 178 -19.04 9.16 -10.59
C ASN A 178 -18.30 10.51 -10.58
N ARG A 179 -17.68 10.89 -9.46
CA ARG A 179 -17.12 12.24 -9.23
C ARG A 179 -15.60 12.34 -9.33
N ILE A 180 -14.87 11.23 -9.20
CA ILE A 180 -13.38 11.22 -9.23
C ILE A 180 -12.82 10.60 -10.52
N TYR A 181 -13.63 9.92 -11.36
CA TYR A 181 -13.08 9.13 -12.46
C TYR A 181 -12.18 9.93 -13.42
N HIS A 182 -12.46 11.21 -13.66
CA HIS A 182 -11.68 12.08 -14.54
C HIS A 182 -10.38 12.59 -13.92
N LYS A 183 -10.23 12.50 -12.58
CA LYS A 183 -9.02 12.93 -11.87
C LYS A 183 -8.00 11.80 -11.69
N ILE A 184 -8.44 10.62 -11.26
CA ILE A 184 -7.54 9.44 -11.14
C ILE A 184 -6.98 9.04 -12.50
N LEU A 185 -7.74 9.33 -13.56
CA LEU A 185 -7.43 8.90 -14.90
C LEU A 185 -6.90 10.09 -15.73
N GLY A 186 -7.51 11.27 -15.70
CA GLY A 186 -7.19 12.35 -16.65
C GLY A 186 -7.86 12.13 -18.01
N GLU A 187 -7.91 13.17 -18.86
CA GLU A 187 -8.63 13.11 -20.14
C GLU A 187 -8.00 12.13 -21.14
N GLN A 188 -6.66 12.06 -21.18
CA GLN A 188 -5.92 11.13 -22.06
C GLN A 188 -6.09 9.66 -21.67
N PHE A 189 -6.40 9.39 -20.41
CA PHE A 189 -6.51 8.03 -19.88
C PHE A 189 -7.81 7.35 -20.29
N VAL A 190 -8.85 8.08 -20.71
CA VAL A 190 -10.09 7.45 -21.18
C VAL A 190 -9.80 6.51 -22.37
N GLU A 191 -8.95 6.93 -23.30
CA GLU A 191 -8.53 6.11 -24.45
C GLU A 191 -7.60 4.96 -24.02
N GLN A 192 -6.67 5.23 -23.11
CA GLN A 192 -5.77 4.21 -22.55
C GLN A 192 -6.56 3.14 -21.80
N LEU A 193 -7.57 3.52 -21.01
CA LEU A 193 -8.43 2.61 -20.26
C LEU A 193 -9.27 1.73 -21.18
N ALA A 194 -9.79 2.28 -22.27
CA ALA A 194 -10.49 1.48 -23.29
C ALA A 194 -9.54 0.42 -23.88
N THR A 195 -8.30 0.80 -24.18
CA THR A 195 -7.27 -0.12 -24.67
C THR A 195 -6.95 -1.21 -23.64
N LEU A 196 -6.74 -0.83 -22.37
CA LEU A 196 -6.53 -1.76 -21.26
C LEU A 196 -7.73 -2.71 -21.09
N HIS A 197 -8.94 -2.20 -21.22
CA HIS A 197 -10.17 -2.98 -21.10
C HIS A 197 -10.29 -4.04 -22.19
N GLU A 198 -10.05 -3.66 -23.46
CA GLU A 198 -10.02 -4.62 -24.58
C GLU A 198 -8.94 -5.69 -24.37
N TYR A 199 -7.75 -5.28 -23.93
CA TYR A 199 -6.67 -6.23 -23.65
C TYR A 199 -7.06 -7.18 -22.50
N MET A 200 -7.60 -6.68 -21.40
CA MET A 200 -8.08 -7.49 -20.28
C MET A 200 -9.16 -8.49 -20.70
N LYS A 201 -10.10 -8.10 -21.58
CA LYS A 201 -11.09 -9.03 -22.14
C LYS A 201 -10.46 -10.14 -22.97
N SER A 202 -9.36 -9.86 -23.68
CA SER A 202 -8.63 -10.86 -24.46
C SER A 202 -7.90 -11.90 -23.58
N ILE A 203 -7.52 -11.52 -22.36
CA ILE A 203 -6.88 -12.39 -21.38
C ILE A 203 -7.92 -13.21 -20.60
N PHE A 204 -8.92 -12.52 -20.07
CA PHE A 204 -9.91 -13.06 -19.13
C PHE A 204 -11.23 -13.36 -19.84
N ILE A 205 -11.22 -14.40 -20.69
CA ILE A 205 -12.34 -14.74 -21.59
C ILE A 205 -13.49 -15.52 -20.95
N GLU A 206 -13.31 -16.06 -19.74
CA GLU A 206 -14.32 -16.92 -19.13
C GLU A 206 -15.56 -16.14 -18.66
N PRO A 207 -16.78 -16.72 -18.77
CA PRO A 207 -18.04 -16.01 -18.44
C PRO A 207 -18.12 -15.45 -17.01
N ILE A 208 -17.38 -16.04 -16.07
CA ILE A 208 -17.29 -15.58 -14.68
C ILE A 208 -16.76 -14.14 -14.55
N TYR A 209 -16.05 -13.64 -15.56
CA TYR A 209 -15.51 -12.28 -15.57
C TYR A 209 -16.45 -11.24 -16.17
N ALA A 210 -17.59 -11.65 -16.74
CA ALA A 210 -18.47 -10.77 -17.50
C ALA A 210 -18.96 -9.55 -16.68
N GLU A 211 -19.25 -9.74 -15.39
CA GLU A 211 -19.64 -8.64 -14.49
C GLU A 211 -18.49 -7.64 -14.33
N LEU A 212 -17.29 -8.10 -13.98
CA LEU A 212 -16.10 -7.27 -13.76
C LEU A 212 -15.60 -6.59 -15.04
N LEU A 213 -15.83 -7.21 -16.20
CA LEU A 213 -15.47 -6.70 -17.52
C LEU A 213 -16.57 -5.86 -18.17
N SER A 214 -17.68 -5.58 -17.49
CA SER A 214 -18.56 -4.51 -17.97
C SER A 214 -17.79 -3.17 -17.92
N PRO A 215 -18.00 -2.26 -18.88
CA PRO A 215 -17.24 -1.00 -18.94
C PRO A 215 -17.28 -0.21 -17.62
N ASP A 216 -18.45 -0.16 -16.96
CA ASP A 216 -18.64 0.59 -15.73
C ASP A 216 -17.98 -0.10 -14.53
N ASN A 217 -18.09 -1.42 -14.41
CA ASN A 217 -17.41 -2.14 -13.32
C ASN A 217 -15.90 -2.17 -13.50
N PHE A 218 -15.40 -2.26 -14.74
CA PHE A 218 -13.97 -2.22 -15.01
C PHE A 218 -13.38 -0.87 -14.58
N LYS A 219 -14.06 0.25 -14.92
CA LYS A 219 -13.71 1.59 -14.39
C LYS A 219 -13.77 1.63 -12.87
N ALA A 220 -14.83 1.08 -12.27
CA ALA A 220 -14.99 1.07 -10.82
C ALA A 220 -13.88 0.29 -10.09
N LEU A 221 -13.22 -0.68 -10.74
CA LEU A 221 -12.07 -1.38 -10.17
C LEU A 221 -10.84 -0.48 -10.03
N PHE A 222 -10.57 0.42 -11.00
CA PHE A 222 -9.48 1.38 -10.87
C PHE A 222 -9.74 2.36 -9.72
N ILE A 223 -10.98 2.84 -9.59
CA ILE A 223 -11.36 3.72 -8.49
C ILE A 223 -11.25 2.98 -7.15
N LEU A 224 -11.69 1.72 -7.10
CA LEU A 224 -11.58 0.87 -5.93
C LEU A 224 -10.11 0.75 -5.50
N VAL A 225 -9.22 0.39 -6.42
CA VAL A 225 -7.79 0.20 -6.14
C VAL A 225 -7.13 1.53 -5.77
N GLY A 226 -7.34 2.61 -6.52
CA GLY A 226 -6.70 3.90 -6.24
C GLY A 226 -7.11 4.51 -4.89
N ARG A 227 -8.36 4.31 -4.47
CA ARG A 227 -8.85 4.89 -3.20
C ARG A 227 -8.59 4.01 -1.98
N ASN A 228 -8.61 2.70 -2.14
CA ASN A 228 -8.52 1.75 -1.02
C ASN A 228 -7.20 0.97 -0.99
N GLY A 229 -6.34 1.15 -1.99
CA GLY A 229 -5.00 0.57 -1.99
C GLY A 229 -4.19 1.16 -0.85
N GLN A 230 -3.79 0.29 0.08
CA GLN A 230 -2.80 0.60 1.10
C GLN A 230 -1.43 0.23 0.54
N GLY A 231 -0.51 1.19 0.51
CA GLY A 231 0.88 0.93 0.16
C GLY A 231 1.52 0.00 1.19
N ILE A 232 2.35 -0.91 0.71
CA ILE A 232 3.07 -1.88 1.51
C ILE A 232 4.54 -1.73 1.12
N GLY A 233 5.30 -1.09 2.00
CA GLY A 233 6.71 -0.76 1.86
C GLY A 233 7.55 -1.52 2.87
N THR A 234 8.46 -2.39 2.44
CA THR A 234 9.55 -2.88 3.31
C THR A 234 10.70 -3.49 2.51
N SER A 235 11.89 -2.90 2.61
CA SER A 235 13.12 -3.49 2.08
C SER A 235 13.83 -4.33 3.14
N SER A 236 14.60 -5.34 2.69
CA SER A 236 15.46 -6.11 3.60
C SER A 236 16.56 -5.25 4.22
N PHE A 237 16.94 -4.15 3.54
CA PHE A 237 17.88 -3.15 4.05
C PHE A 237 17.30 -2.33 5.21
N ALA A 238 16.12 -1.72 5.03
CA ALA A 238 15.44 -0.97 6.10
C ALA A 238 15.14 -1.86 7.32
N ALA A 239 14.72 -3.11 7.09
CA ALA A 239 14.51 -4.07 8.16
C ALA A 239 15.82 -4.41 8.92
N TRP A 240 16.95 -4.49 8.21
CA TRP A 240 18.27 -4.70 8.82
C TRP A 240 18.70 -3.48 9.65
N GLN A 241 18.59 -2.25 9.10
CA GLN A 241 18.90 -1.01 9.82
C GLN A 241 18.12 -0.92 11.14
N LYS A 242 16.81 -1.17 11.09
CA LYS A 242 15.94 -1.19 12.28
C LYS A 242 16.33 -2.25 13.30
N ASN A 243 16.80 -3.42 12.85
CA ASN A 243 17.26 -4.45 13.77
C ASN A 243 18.56 -4.04 14.50
N LEU A 244 19.41 -3.23 13.86
CA LEU A 244 20.66 -2.72 14.44
C LEU A 244 20.46 -1.63 15.50
N GLU A 245 19.33 -0.94 15.53
CA GLU A 245 18.97 0.00 16.62
C GLU A 245 18.95 -0.69 17.99
N LYS A 246 18.67 -2.00 18.02
CA LYS A 246 18.58 -2.80 19.25
C LYS A 246 19.90 -3.45 19.66
N VAL A 247 20.95 -3.24 18.88
CA VAL A 247 22.27 -3.85 19.06
C VAL A 247 23.20 -2.83 19.69
N ASP A 248 24.00 -3.27 20.66
CA ASP A 248 25.08 -2.44 21.21
C ASP A 248 26.25 -2.47 20.22
N ILE A 249 26.59 -1.31 19.66
CA ILE A 249 27.58 -1.17 18.58
C ILE A 249 28.61 -0.13 19.04
N ASP A 250 29.88 -0.57 19.12
CA ASP A 250 30.99 0.24 19.66
C ASP A 250 31.17 1.59 18.94
N ASP A 251 31.02 1.61 17.61
CA ASP A 251 31.11 2.82 16.77
C ASP A 251 29.83 3.04 15.96
N ARG A 252 28.75 3.37 16.66
CA ARG A 252 27.43 3.63 16.05
C ARG A 252 27.45 4.81 15.08
N ALA A 253 28.23 5.85 15.36
CA ALA A 253 28.32 7.04 14.51
C ALA A 253 28.93 6.71 13.14
N SER A 254 29.99 5.88 13.11
CA SER A 254 30.55 5.42 11.83
C SER A 254 29.54 4.60 11.03
N LEU A 255 28.81 3.69 11.68
CA LEU A 255 27.78 2.88 11.01
C LEU A 255 26.66 3.76 10.42
N GLU A 256 26.17 4.74 11.17
CA GLU A 256 25.14 5.67 10.70
C GLU A 256 25.61 6.50 9.50
N ASN A 257 26.88 6.92 9.50
CA ASN A 257 27.47 7.61 8.35
C ASN A 257 27.61 6.69 7.12
N ASP A 258 28.00 5.43 7.31
CA ASP A 258 28.07 4.45 6.22
C ASP A 258 26.68 4.17 5.63
N ILE A 259 25.64 4.08 6.48
CA ILE A 259 24.25 3.91 6.05
C ILE A 259 23.76 5.15 5.28
N ALA A 260 24.05 6.36 5.76
CA ALA A 260 23.69 7.59 5.04
C ALA A 260 24.34 7.64 3.65
N THR A 261 25.64 7.27 3.56
CA THR A 261 26.35 7.19 2.29
C THR A 261 25.71 6.16 1.33
N LEU A 262 25.15 5.07 1.86
CA LEU A 262 24.43 4.10 1.05
C LEU A 262 23.11 4.68 0.52
N TYR A 263 22.35 5.41 1.34
CA TYR A 263 21.14 6.10 0.87
C TYR A 263 21.44 7.11 -0.23
N ASP A 264 22.53 7.88 -0.13
CA ASP A 264 22.97 8.79 -1.19
C ASP A 264 23.24 8.04 -2.51
N LYS A 265 23.92 6.88 -2.44
CA LYS A 265 24.16 6.02 -3.61
C LYS A 265 22.86 5.44 -4.19
N PHE A 266 21.92 5.09 -3.33
CA PHE A 266 20.63 4.55 -3.77
C PHE A 266 19.85 5.61 -4.51
N GLU A 267 19.82 6.86 -4.02
CA GLU A 267 19.18 7.98 -4.70
C GLU A 267 19.85 8.27 -6.05
N GLU A 268 21.19 8.21 -6.13
CA GLU A 268 21.92 8.44 -7.38
C GLU A 268 21.58 7.41 -8.47
N PHE A 269 21.42 6.13 -8.11
CA PHE A 269 21.20 5.05 -9.08
C PHE A 269 19.74 4.67 -9.29
N SER A 270 18.99 4.52 -8.19
CA SER A 270 17.60 4.06 -8.18
C SER A 270 16.58 5.21 -8.06
N GLY A 271 17.02 6.43 -7.71
CA GLY A 271 16.15 7.56 -7.39
C GLY A 271 15.34 7.31 -6.12
N SER A 272 14.17 7.96 -6.03
CA SER A 272 13.20 7.79 -4.93
C SER A 272 12.64 6.37 -4.79
N PHE A 273 13.00 5.44 -5.68
CA PHE A 273 12.64 4.03 -5.62
C PHE A 273 13.51 3.25 -4.61
N LEU A 274 13.51 3.72 -3.36
CA LEU A 274 14.28 3.13 -2.26
C LEU A 274 13.53 1.95 -1.62
N ASP A 275 12.21 1.99 -1.68
CA ASP A 275 11.35 1.04 -1.00
C ASP A 275 10.73 0.02 -1.94
N VAL A 276 10.50 -1.15 -1.36
CA VAL A 276 9.76 -2.22 -2.02
C VAL A 276 8.31 -1.82 -2.02
N GLU A 277 7.82 -1.31 -3.14
CA GLU A 277 6.47 -0.81 -3.18
C GLU A 277 5.49 -1.85 -3.75
N GLY A 278 4.45 -2.12 -2.98
CA GLY A 278 3.26 -2.76 -3.51
C GLY A 278 2.02 -2.18 -2.87
N SER A 279 0.87 -2.74 -3.24
CA SER A 279 -0.41 -2.34 -2.67
C SER A 279 -1.22 -3.54 -2.23
N GLY A 280 -2.06 -3.34 -1.21
CA GLY A 280 -3.02 -4.32 -0.74
C GLY A 280 -4.39 -3.72 -0.47
N LEU A 281 -5.41 -4.55 -0.58
CA LEU A 281 -6.79 -4.23 -0.20
C LEU A 281 -7.10 -4.87 1.15
N TYR A 282 -7.46 -4.05 2.12
CA TYR A 282 -7.72 -4.47 3.51
C TYR A 282 -9.16 -4.12 3.87
N VAL A 283 -9.94 -5.13 4.22
CA VAL A 283 -11.40 -5.02 4.36
C VAL A 283 -11.75 -4.14 5.55
N VAL A 284 -11.12 -4.36 6.70
CA VAL A 284 -11.40 -3.60 7.92
C VAL A 284 -10.72 -2.24 7.86
N GLN A 285 -9.45 -2.16 7.45
CA GLN A 285 -8.74 -0.88 7.34
C GLN A 285 -9.45 0.10 6.38
N SER A 286 -10.05 -0.38 5.29
CA SER A 286 -10.82 0.48 4.36
C SER A 286 -12.06 1.16 4.98
N LYS A 287 -12.44 0.82 6.22
CA LYS A 287 -13.57 1.42 6.95
C LYS A 287 -13.13 2.43 8.00
N LEU A 288 -11.82 2.65 8.16
CA LEU A 288 -11.31 3.70 9.04
C LEU A 288 -11.43 5.04 8.35
N ASN A 289 -12.04 6.01 9.02
CA ASN A 289 -12.15 7.37 8.52
C ASN A 289 -10.92 8.21 8.86
N HIS A 290 -10.83 9.35 8.17
CA HIS A 290 -9.79 10.34 8.40
C HIS A 290 -10.06 11.21 9.64
N SER A 291 -8.99 11.53 10.37
CA SER A 291 -8.90 12.70 11.25
C SER A 291 -7.52 13.35 11.08
N CYS A 292 -7.44 14.69 11.04
CA CYS A 292 -6.15 15.39 11.09
C CYS A 292 -5.52 15.30 12.50
N LEU A 293 -6.29 14.87 13.50
CA LEU A 293 -5.80 14.49 14.83
C LEU A 293 -6.21 13.03 15.10
N PRO A 294 -5.53 12.06 14.47
CA PRO A 294 -5.93 10.66 14.55
C PRO A 294 -5.77 10.09 15.97
N ASN A 295 -6.50 9.01 16.25
CA ASN A 295 -6.36 8.25 17.48
C ASN A 295 -5.82 6.83 17.24
N ALA A 296 -5.66 6.44 15.98
CA ALA A 296 -4.97 5.23 15.56
C ALA A 296 -4.03 5.49 14.37
N GLU A 297 -3.10 4.56 14.17
CA GLU A 297 -2.12 4.55 13.07
C GLU A 297 -2.02 3.14 12.46
N ILE A 298 -1.48 3.07 11.24
CA ILE A 298 -1.20 1.81 10.55
C ILE A 298 0.29 1.47 10.70
N LYS A 299 0.60 0.23 11.06
CA LYS A 299 1.96 -0.30 11.20
C LYS A 299 2.12 -1.62 10.45
N PHE A 300 3.35 -1.94 10.06
CA PHE A 300 3.73 -3.24 9.49
C PHE A 300 4.76 -3.93 10.41
N PRO A 301 4.34 -4.46 11.58
CA PRO A 301 5.25 -4.92 12.62
C PRO A 301 6.11 -6.12 12.23
N HIS A 302 5.75 -6.82 11.15
CA HIS A 302 6.40 -8.04 10.71
C HIS A 302 7.21 -7.87 9.41
N SER A 303 7.39 -6.64 8.93
CA SER A 303 8.04 -6.37 7.64
C SER A 303 7.47 -7.26 6.53
N ASN A 304 6.14 -7.38 6.50
CA ASN A 304 5.41 -8.15 5.52
C ASN A 304 4.09 -7.43 5.18
N HIS A 305 3.19 -8.10 4.47
CA HIS A 305 1.91 -7.52 4.05
C HIS A 305 0.82 -7.56 5.12
N THR A 306 1.10 -7.97 6.36
CA THR A 306 0.11 -7.91 7.44
C THR A 306 0.19 -6.55 8.11
N LEU A 307 -0.90 -5.80 8.03
CA LEU A 307 -0.99 -4.51 8.71
C LEU A 307 -1.48 -4.70 10.14
N MET A 308 -1.11 -3.76 10.99
CA MET A 308 -1.60 -3.61 12.35
C MET A 308 -2.18 -2.20 12.48
N ILE A 309 -3.39 -2.09 13.01
CA ILE A 309 -3.95 -0.82 13.45
C ILE A 309 -3.63 -0.71 14.95
N ALA A 310 -2.91 0.34 15.35
CA ALA A 310 -2.50 0.56 16.74
C ALA A 310 -3.03 1.91 17.25
N ALA A 311 -3.41 1.98 18.52
CA ALA A 311 -3.86 3.22 19.13
C ALA A 311 -2.68 4.17 19.42
N VAL A 312 -2.74 5.42 19.00
CA VAL A 312 -1.69 6.44 19.29
C VAL A 312 -1.97 7.23 20.57
N LYS A 313 -3.20 7.16 21.07
CA LYS A 313 -3.68 7.68 22.35
C LYS A 313 -4.70 6.73 22.94
N ASP A 314 -5.09 6.94 24.20
CA ASP A 314 -6.21 6.20 24.77
C ASP A 314 -7.48 6.44 23.94
N ILE A 315 -8.22 5.38 23.64
CA ILE A 315 -9.49 5.41 22.91
C ILE A 315 -10.57 4.85 23.82
N GLU A 316 -11.57 5.65 24.15
CA GLU A 316 -12.66 5.24 25.05
C GLU A 316 -13.79 4.51 24.30
N PRO A 317 -14.59 3.66 24.97
CA PRO A 317 -15.76 3.03 24.37
C PRO A 317 -16.72 4.08 23.79
N GLY A 318 -17.14 3.88 22.54
CA GLY A 318 -18.02 4.79 21.81
C GLY A 318 -17.28 5.78 20.91
N GLU A 319 -15.97 5.96 21.06
CA GLU A 319 -15.19 6.82 20.17
C GLU A 319 -14.99 6.18 18.79
N GLU A 320 -15.00 7.02 17.76
CA GLU A 320 -14.64 6.63 16.40
C GLU A 320 -13.12 6.41 16.32
N ILE A 321 -12.70 5.32 15.69
CA ILE A 321 -11.29 5.02 15.44
C ILE A 321 -10.94 5.62 14.08
N CYS A 322 -10.03 6.59 14.09
CA CYS A 322 -9.63 7.36 12.92
C CYS A 322 -8.12 7.32 12.72
N ILE A 323 -7.72 7.22 11.46
CA ILE A 323 -6.33 7.34 11.00
C ILE A 323 -6.13 8.66 10.24
N SER A 324 -4.88 9.02 9.95
CA SER A 324 -4.60 10.07 8.96
C SER A 324 -4.60 9.48 7.54
N TYR A 325 -5.14 10.24 6.58
CA TYR A 325 -4.98 9.99 5.14
C TYR A 325 -3.91 10.93 4.54
N LEU A 326 -3.37 11.81 5.38
CA LEU A 326 -2.37 12.82 5.08
C LEU A 326 -1.00 12.33 5.55
N SER A 327 0.05 12.65 4.79
CA SER A 327 1.44 12.51 5.25
C SER A 327 1.70 13.41 6.47
N GLU A 328 2.79 13.15 7.19
CA GLU A 328 3.17 13.99 8.33
C GLU A 328 3.41 15.45 7.91
N CYS A 329 4.06 15.68 6.77
CA CYS A 329 4.23 17.03 6.23
C CYS A 329 2.89 17.74 6.03
N LEU A 330 1.94 17.12 5.33
CA LEU A 330 0.62 17.72 5.09
C LEU A 330 -0.21 17.89 6.36
N LEU A 331 -0.04 17.02 7.36
CA LEU A 331 -0.68 17.20 8.67
C LEU A 331 -0.23 18.51 9.34
N ASN A 332 1.02 18.90 9.13
CA ASN A 332 1.61 20.13 9.67
C ASN A 332 1.25 21.39 8.87
N ARG A 333 0.68 21.25 7.66
CA ARG A 333 0.21 22.38 6.83
C ARG A 333 -1.08 22.99 7.35
N SER A 334 -1.46 24.12 6.76
CA SER A 334 -2.67 24.87 7.10
C SER A 334 -3.95 24.03 6.95
N ARG A 335 -5.01 24.42 7.69
CA ARG A 335 -6.35 23.83 7.51
C ARG A 335 -6.81 23.89 6.06
N HIS A 336 -6.51 24.99 5.37
CA HIS A 336 -6.86 25.20 3.97
C HIS A 336 -6.21 24.14 3.07
N THR A 337 -4.88 23.98 3.16
CA THR A 337 -4.11 23.00 2.38
C THR A 337 -4.61 21.58 2.64
N ARG A 338 -4.81 21.19 3.91
CA ARG A 338 -5.37 19.88 4.26
C ARG A 338 -6.77 19.66 3.67
N HIS A 339 -7.64 20.67 3.72
CA HIS A 339 -8.98 20.59 3.16
C HIS A 339 -8.98 20.53 1.63
N LYS A 340 -8.13 21.31 0.96
CA LYS A 340 -7.94 21.27 -0.49
C LYS A 340 -7.56 19.85 -0.91
N PHE A 341 -6.53 19.28 -0.30
CA PHE A 341 -6.08 17.92 -0.60
C PHE A 341 -7.18 16.86 -0.37
N LEU A 342 -7.82 16.86 0.81
CA LEU A 342 -8.87 15.89 1.14
C LEU A 342 -10.11 16.02 0.23
N LYS A 343 -10.48 17.25 -0.12
CA LYS A 343 -11.61 17.51 -1.02
C LYS A 343 -11.29 17.04 -2.44
N GLU A 344 -10.04 17.16 -2.89
CA GLU A 344 -9.63 16.77 -4.24
C GLU A 344 -9.48 15.25 -4.39
N ASN A 345 -8.94 14.57 -3.38
CA ASN A 345 -8.58 13.15 -3.45
C ASN A 345 -9.62 12.21 -2.79
N TYR A 346 -10.35 12.70 -1.79
CA TYR A 346 -11.30 11.89 -1.03
C TYR A 346 -12.74 12.44 -1.05
N LEU A 347 -12.97 13.62 -1.64
CA LEU A 347 -14.27 14.27 -1.82
C LEU A 347 -15.05 14.58 -0.53
N PHE A 348 -14.35 14.83 0.58
CA PHE A 348 -14.99 15.28 1.82
C PHE A 348 -14.26 16.48 2.42
N VAL A 349 -14.91 17.17 3.33
CA VAL A 349 -14.32 18.26 4.13
C VAL A 349 -14.16 17.74 5.56
N CYS A 350 -12.94 17.76 6.08
CA CYS A 350 -12.67 17.29 7.43
C CYS A 350 -13.31 18.19 8.48
N GLN A 351 -13.92 17.57 9.49
CA GLN A 351 -14.56 18.25 10.62
C GLN A 351 -14.01 17.73 11.96
N CYS A 352 -12.75 17.26 11.97
CA CYS A 352 -12.10 16.81 13.19
C CYS A 352 -11.80 17.98 14.14
N GLU A 353 -11.48 17.65 15.39
CA GLU A 353 -11.16 18.61 16.45
C GLU A 353 -10.15 19.69 16.01
N LEU A 354 -9.07 19.28 15.34
CA LEU A 354 -8.05 20.21 14.82
C LEU A 354 -8.60 21.15 13.74
N CYS A 355 -9.37 20.62 12.79
CA CYS A 355 -9.98 21.45 11.75
C CYS A 355 -11.04 22.41 12.31
N THR A 356 -11.70 22.04 13.41
CA THR A 356 -12.67 22.88 14.10
C THR A 356 -11.97 23.98 14.91
N SER A 357 -10.86 23.68 15.58
CA SER A 357 -10.10 24.70 16.33
C SER A 357 -9.48 25.76 15.43
N GLN A 358 -9.18 25.41 14.17
CA GLN A 358 -8.56 26.28 13.16
C GLN A 358 -9.56 27.01 12.25
N ILE A 359 -10.87 27.04 12.58
CA ILE A 359 -11.89 27.69 11.73
C ILE A 359 -11.65 29.20 11.54
N ALA A 360 -11.05 29.86 12.53
CA ALA A 360 -10.79 31.30 12.49
C ALA A 360 -9.48 31.68 11.77
N ASP A 361 -8.67 30.69 11.41
CA ASP A 361 -7.40 30.92 10.72
C ASP A 361 -7.68 31.38 9.28
N PRO A 362 -6.87 32.29 8.73
CA PRO A 362 -7.05 32.74 7.36
C PRO A 362 -6.87 31.57 6.38
N ASP A 363 -7.78 31.45 5.42
CA ASP A 363 -7.70 30.47 4.32
C ASP A 363 -6.67 30.95 3.27
N VAL A 364 -5.38 30.92 3.63
CA VAL A 364 -4.26 31.27 2.74
C VAL A 364 -3.22 30.16 2.73
N THR A 365 -2.76 29.80 1.54
CA THR A 365 -1.50 29.08 1.31
C THR A 365 -0.38 30.11 1.35
N SER A 366 0.70 29.88 2.11
CA SER A 366 1.88 30.72 1.92
C SER A 366 2.48 30.40 0.55
N SER A 367 3.18 31.35 -0.08
CA SER A 367 3.82 31.09 -1.38
C SER A 367 4.89 29.99 -1.32
N GLU A 368 5.44 29.74 -0.13
CA GLU A 368 6.38 28.63 0.14
C GLU A 368 5.65 27.28 0.17
N ASP A 369 4.39 27.25 0.63
CA ASP A 369 3.56 26.04 0.60
C ASP A 369 3.13 25.66 -0.83
N GLU A 370 2.97 26.60 -1.77
CA GLU A 370 2.49 26.29 -3.13
C GLU A 370 3.49 25.52 -3.99
N ASP A 371 4.79 25.82 -3.85
CA ASP A 371 5.86 25.14 -4.58
C ASP A 371 6.17 23.75 -3.97
N GLU A 372 6.05 23.60 -2.64
CA GLU A 372 6.16 22.32 -1.93
C GLU A 372 4.90 21.44 -2.16
N GLU A 373 3.71 22.04 -2.29
CA GLU A 373 2.43 21.35 -2.61
C GLU A 373 2.47 20.63 -3.96
N ALA A 374 3.13 21.21 -4.98
CA ALA A 374 3.20 20.62 -6.32
C ALA A 374 4.16 19.42 -6.39
N MET A 375 5.25 19.45 -5.62
CA MET A 375 6.18 18.31 -5.52
C MET A 375 5.60 17.20 -4.62
N GLU A 376 4.89 17.55 -3.54
CA GLU A 376 4.37 16.57 -2.59
C GLU A 376 3.04 15.91 -3.00
N ALA A 377 2.27 16.50 -3.91
CA ALA A 377 1.11 15.80 -4.48
C ALA A 377 1.54 14.53 -5.25
N ASP A 378 2.67 14.60 -5.97
CA ASP A 378 3.32 13.45 -6.61
C ASP A 378 3.93 12.51 -5.55
N GLU A 379 4.50 13.06 -4.47
CA GLU A 379 5.04 12.23 -3.39
C GLU A 379 3.96 11.59 -2.52
N GLN A 380 2.75 12.13 -2.37
CA GLN A 380 1.72 11.48 -1.53
C GLN A 380 0.98 10.36 -2.26
N GLU A 381 0.96 10.46 -3.59
CA GLU A 381 0.73 9.36 -4.50
C GLU A 381 1.76 8.22 -4.27
N THR A 382 3.02 8.54 -3.93
CA THR A 382 4.03 7.57 -3.41
C THR A 382 3.91 7.23 -1.91
N SER A 383 3.47 8.17 -1.05
CA SER A 383 3.64 8.11 0.41
C SER A 383 2.63 7.21 1.13
N LYS A 384 1.59 6.74 0.42
CA LYS A 384 0.82 5.58 0.89
C LYS A 384 1.75 4.38 1.16
N ALA A 385 2.94 4.32 0.56
CA ALA A 385 4.01 3.38 0.87
C ALA A 385 5.01 3.87 1.95
N SER A 386 5.26 5.18 2.09
CA SER A 386 6.28 5.73 3.00
C SER A 386 5.85 5.87 4.47
N ASN A 387 4.54 5.90 4.77
CA ASN A 387 4.03 5.94 6.16
C ASN A 387 4.46 4.73 7.05
N ALA A 388 5.14 3.73 6.49
CA ALA A 388 5.77 2.66 7.25
C ALA A 388 7.13 3.06 7.88
N MET A 389 7.74 4.16 7.43
CA MET A 389 9.08 4.60 7.86
C MET A 389 9.07 5.78 8.85
N GLU A 390 8.05 6.65 8.80
CA GLU A 390 7.89 7.79 9.73
C GLU A 390 7.51 7.41 11.18
N THR A 391 7.19 6.14 11.48
CA THR A 391 6.85 5.71 12.86
C THR A 391 8.07 5.40 13.75
N LEU A 392 9.22 5.99 13.43
CA LEU A 392 10.42 5.96 14.26
C LEU A 392 10.65 7.39 14.79
N ASP A 393 10.13 7.68 15.99
CA ASP A 393 10.36 8.93 16.71
C ASP A 393 11.87 9.24 16.79
N ILE A 394 12.39 10.08 15.88
CA ILE A 394 13.72 10.67 15.95
C ILE A 394 13.57 12.02 16.65
N ASN A 395 14.00 12.10 17.92
CA ASN A 395 14.34 13.36 18.59
C ASN A 395 15.84 13.60 18.50
#